data_AF-A0A1W2E325-F1
#
_entry.id   AF-A0A1W2E325-F1
#
_cell.length_a   1.000
_cell.length_b   1.000
_cell.length_c   1.000
_cell.angle_alpha   90.00
_cell.angle_beta   90.00
_cell.angle_gamma   90.00
#
_symmetry.space_group_name_H-M   'P 1'
#
loop_
_entity.id
_entity.type
_entity.pdbx_description
1 polymer ?
#
loop_
_entity_poly.entity_id
_entity_poly.type
_entity_poly.pdbx_seq_one_letter_code
_entity_poly.pdbx_strand_id
1 'polypeptide(L)' 'MTKRAPALLYGVCPHLKRRHNIIAVYRETRIPGVAAPHYQVEDIECDYSDECPLEKCPLAENAPKHPPGIGLG' A
#
# COMPACT_ATOMS: atom_id res chain seq x y z
N MET A 1 6.96 -19.46 -3.01
CA MET A 1 7.61 -18.20 -3.46
C MET A 1 6.72 -17.06 -3.02
N THR A 2 7.27 -16.13 -2.23
CA THR A 2 6.56 -14.92 -1.81
C THR A 2 6.67 -13.91 -2.95
N LYS A 3 5.54 -13.41 -3.48
CA LYS A 3 5.55 -12.39 -4.53
C LYS A 3 5.33 -11.02 -3.88
N ARG A 4 6.22 -10.07 -4.15
CA ARG A 4 6.03 -8.67 -3.79
C ARG A 4 5.29 -7.97 -4.93
N ALA A 5 4.22 -7.25 -4.61
CA ALA A 5 3.44 -6.48 -5.55
C ALA A 5 3.40 -5.03 -5.06
N PRO A 6 4.23 -4.12 -5.62
CA PRO A 6 4.12 -2.71 -5.31
C PRO A 6 2.85 -2.14 -5.94
N ALA A 7 2.11 -1.34 -5.18
CA ALA A 7 0.98 -0.58 -5.72
C ALA A 7 1.14 0.90 -5.37
N LEU A 8 0.96 1.74 -6.38
CA LEU A 8 1.00 3.18 -6.21
C LEU A 8 -0.39 3.67 -5.80
N LEU A 9 -0.43 4.36 -4.66
CA LEU A 9 -1.65 4.96 -4.14
C LEU A 9 -1.47 6.47 -4.16
N TYR A 10 -2.52 7.18 -4.52
CA TYR A 10 -2.51 8.64 -4.60
C TYR A 10 -3.56 9.20 -3.67
N GLY A 11 -3.24 10.29 -3.01
CA GLY A 11 -4.23 11.00 -2.22
C GLY A 11 -3.74 12.34 -1.73
N VAL A 12 -4.56 13.00 -0.92
CA VAL A 12 -4.25 14.31 -0.36
C VAL A 12 -3.70 14.10 1.05
N CYS A 13 -2.49 14.60 1.30
CA CYS A 13 -1.96 14.65 2.65
C CYS A 13 -2.76 15.69 3.45
N PRO A 14 -3.39 15.35 4.59
CA PRO A 14 -4.10 16.34 5.40
C PRO A 14 -3.13 17.36 6.04
N HIS A 15 -1.87 16.97 6.25
CA HIS A 15 -0.86 17.84 6.84
C HIS A 15 -0.29 18.83 5.81
N LEU A 16 0.20 18.30 4.68
CA LEU A 16 0.83 19.12 3.64
C LEU A 16 -0.19 19.82 2.72
N LYS A 17 -1.48 19.50 2.86
CA LYS A 17 -2.60 20.00 2.01
C LYS A 17 -2.33 19.91 0.50
N ARG A 18 -1.47 18.98 0.10
CA ARG A 18 -1.07 18.72 -1.29
C ARG A 18 -1.29 17.26 -1.63
N ARG A 19 -1.45 17.00 -2.92
CA ARG A 19 -1.51 15.64 -3.45
C ARG A 19 -0.13 15.02 -3.36
N HIS A 20 -0.07 13.78 -2.88
CA HIS A 20 1.12 12.98 -2.91
C HIS A 20 0.81 11.51 -3.18
N ASN A 21 1.85 10.79 -3.56
CA ASN A 21 1.85 9.38 -3.83
C ASN A 21 2.56 8.64 -2.71
N ILE A 22 2.06 7.44 -2.44
CA ILE A 22 2.76 6.44 -1.64
C ILE A 22 2.86 5.15 -2.44
N ILE A 23 3.91 4.39 -2.18
CA ILE A 23 4.13 3.06 -2.73
C ILE A 23 3.88 2.07 -1.61
N ALA A 24 2.77 1.34 -1.67
CA ALA A 24 2.49 0.25 -0.74
C ALA A 24 2.99 -1.07 -1.34
N VAL A 25 3.93 -1.73 -0.65
CA VAL A 25 4.48 -3.01 -1.06
C VAL A 25 3.67 -4.12 -0.41
N TYR A 26 2.92 -4.86 -1.23
CA TYR A 26 2.12 -6.00 -0.78
C TYR A 26 2.92 -7.28 -0.86
N ARG A 27 2.84 -8.09 0.19
CA ARG A 27 3.33 -9.45 0.22
C ARG A 27 2.19 -10.41 -0.08
N GLU A 28 2.29 -11.14 -1.19
CA GLU A 28 1.40 -12.26 -1.49
C GLU A 28 1.82 -13.47 -0.66
N THR A 29 0.89 -13.98 0.14
CA THR A 29 1.01 -15.23 0.87
C THR A 29 -0.02 -16.22 0.33
N ARG A 30 0.45 -17.37 -0.16
CA ARG A 30 -0.41 -18.50 -0.50
C ARG A 30 -0.57 -19.41 0.71
N ILE A 31 -1.80 -19.53 1.19
CA ILE A 31 -2.15 -20.42 2.29
C ILE A 31 -2.65 -21.74 1.69
N PRO A 32 -2.06 -22.90 2.01
CA PRO A 32 -2.54 -24.20 1.54
C PRO A 32 -4.02 -24.39 1.92
N GLY A 33 -4.86 -24.75 0.94
CA GLY A 33 -6.30 -24.93 1.14
C GLY A 33 -7.15 -23.68 0.95
N VAL A 34 -6.57 -22.50 0.71
CA VAL A 34 -7.31 -21.29 0.35
C VAL A 34 -7.17 -21.02 -1.14
N ALA A 35 -8.29 -20.87 -1.84
CA ALA A 35 -8.32 -20.64 -3.29
C ALA A 35 -7.78 -19.25 -3.68
N ALA A 36 -7.98 -18.25 -2.82
CA ALA A 36 -7.56 -16.88 -3.08
C ALA A 36 -6.19 -16.56 -2.41
N PRO A 37 -5.29 -15.86 -3.11
CA PRO A 37 -4.07 -15.35 -2.50
C PRO A 37 -4.38 -14.28 -1.43
N HIS A 38 -3.69 -14.37 -0.30
CA HIS A 38 -3.75 -13.35 0.75
C HIS A 38 -2.68 -12.29 0.49
N TYR A 39 -3.04 -11.02 0.62
CA TYR A 39 -2.12 -9.91 0.52
C TYR A 39 -2.04 -9.21 1.86
N GLN A 40 -0.83 -8.88 2.28
CA GLN A 40 -0.58 -8.05 3.46
C GLN A 40 0.39 -6.95 3.08
N VAL A 41 0.16 -5.73 3.53
CA VAL A 41 1.11 -4.64 3.33
C VAL A 41 2.35 -4.94 4.17
N GLU A 42 3.49 -5.12 3.49
CA GLU A 42 4.79 -5.38 4.12
C GLU A 42 5.55 -4.07 4.35
N ASP A 43 5.44 -3.12 3.42
CA ASP A 43 6.17 -1.86 3.48
C ASP A 43 5.39 -0.73 2.81
N ILE A 44 5.62 0.52 3.24
CA ILE A 44 4.96 1.71 2.68
C ILE A 44 5.97 2.84 2.59
N GLU A 45 6.20 3.32 1.38
CA GLU A 45 7.09 4.44 1.08
C GLU A 45 6.27 5.66 0.65
N CYS A 46 6.60 6.85 1.14
CA CYS A 46 5.92 8.10 0.81
C CYS A 46 6.92 9.06 0.18
N ASP A 47 6.65 9.56 -1.02
CA ASP A 47 7.55 10.51 -1.73
C ASP A 47 7.83 11.81 -0.95
N TYR A 48 7.03 12.11 0.07
CA TYR A 48 7.17 13.30 0.90
C TYR A 48 7.39 12.96 2.38
N SER A 49 7.90 11.77 2.71
CA SER A 49 8.20 11.42 4.11
C SER A 49 9.17 12.41 4.76
N ASP A 50 10.10 12.98 4.00
CA ASP A 50 11.09 13.95 4.51
C ASP A 50 10.47 15.33 4.82
N GLU A 51 9.42 15.72 4.10
CA GLU A 51 8.71 16.99 4.32
C GLU A 51 7.47 16.82 5.21
N CYS A 52 6.96 15.60 5.35
CA CYS A 52 5.77 15.29 6.14
C CYS A 52 6.20 14.93 7.56
N PRO A 53 5.89 15.76 8.58
CA PRO A 53 6.24 15.45 9.98
C PRO A 53 5.37 14.32 10.57
N LEU A 54 4.51 13.69 9.77
CA LEU A 54 3.72 12.55 10.20
C LEU A 54 4.59 11.29 10.14
N GLU A 55 4.75 10.63 11.29
CA GLU A 55 5.42 9.32 11.37
C GLU A 55 4.75 8.26 10.49
N LYS A 56 3.44 8.39 10.25
CA LYS A 56 2.67 7.57 9.31
C LYS A 56 1.74 8.41 8.46
N CYS A 57 1.85 8.24 7.14
CA CYS A 57 0.93 8.87 6.21
C CYS A 57 -0.48 8.26 6.35
N PRO A 58 -1.57 9.05 6.41
CA PRO A 58 -2.93 8.51 6.49
C PRO A 58 -3.34 7.74 5.23
N LEU A 59 -2.66 7.94 4.10
CA LEU A 59 -2.84 7.08 2.92
C LEU A 59 -2.31 5.67 3.15
N ALA A 60 -1.30 5.52 4.01
CA ALA A 60 -0.76 4.24 4.42
C ALA A 60 -1.79 3.45 5.25
N GLU A 61 -2.49 4.13 6.16
CA GLU A 61 -3.56 3.53 6.97
C GLU A 61 -4.80 3.19 6.14
N ASN A 62 -5.08 3.99 5.11
CA ASN A 62 -6.16 3.73 4.15
C ASN A 62 -5.71 2.87 2.95
N ALA A 63 -4.52 2.29 2.99
CA ALA A 63 -4.06 1.42 1.92
C ALA A 63 -5.04 0.23 1.80
N PRO A 64 -5.53 -0.06 0.58
CA PRO A 64 -6.47 -1.15 0.39
C PRO A 64 -5.83 -2.47 0.83
N LYS A 65 -6.61 -3.41 1.35
CA LYS A 65 -6.08 -4.73 1.77
C LYS A 65 -5.52 -5.56 0.61
N HIS A 66 -5.85 -5.18 -0.62
CA HIS A 66 -5.41 -5.83 -1.85
C HIS A 66 -4.77 -4.79 -2.78
N PRO A 67 -3.68 -5.13 -3.48
CA PRO A 67 -3.08 -4.24 -4.46
C PRO A 67 -4.11 -3.91 -5.56
N PRO A 68 -4.39 -2.61 -5.83
CA PRO A 68 -5.26 -2.21 -6.92
C PRO A 68 -4.71 -2.73 -8.26
N GLY A 69 -5.59 -3.29 -9.10
CA GLY A 69 -5.20 -3.84 -10.41
C GLY A 69 -4.97 -5.36 -10.43
N ILE A 70 -4.93 -6.04 -9.28
CA ILE A 70 -5.18 -7.48 -9.24
C ILE A 70 -6.69 -7.65 -9.32
N GLY A 71 -7.21 -7.71 -10.54
CA GLY A 71 -8.60 -8.00 -10.80
C GLY A 71 -9.00 -9.28 -10.05
N LEU A 72 -9.91 -9.14 -9.09
CA LEU A 72 -10.82 -10.23 -8.75
C LEU A 72 -11.76 -10.36 -9.95
N GLY A 73 -11.26 -10.98 -11.02
CA GLY A 73 -12.07 -11.49 -12.12
C GLY A 73 -12.65 -12.83 -11.74
#